data_AF-A0A9X3NEW6-F1
#
_entry.id   AF-A0A9X3NEW6-F1
#
_cell.length_a   1.000
_cell.length_b   1.000
_cell.length_c   1.000
_cell.angle_alpha   90.00
_cell.angle_beta   90.00
_cell.angle_gamma   90.00
#
_symmetry.space_group_name_H-M   'P 1'
#
loop_
_entity.id
_entity.type
_entity.pdbx_description
1 polymer ?
#
loop_
_entity_poly.entity_id
_entity_poly.type
_entity_poly.pdbx_seq_one_letter_code
_entity_poly.pdbx_strand_id
1 'polypeptide(L)'
;MALVAVTDHAAERYLQRVRGALEPKLEVAARVSRAVDAGRLEPGERGAVLVRDLEDAELVYICIEDKPRGELIVITLWEGGEDPRVPKRFTDALRRASRATRAPSAERP
;
A
#
# COMPACT_ATOMS: atom_id res chain seq x y z
N MET A 1 19.06 6.52 1.71
CA MET A 1 18.43 6.10 2.97
C MET A 1 17.29 7.04 3.33
N ALA A 2 16.07 6.73 2.87
CA ALA A 2 14.86 7.46 3.25
C ALA A 2 14.39 7.04 4.66
N LEU A 3 13.83 7.97 5.42
CA LEU A 3 13.13 7.64 6.67
C LEU A 3 11.82 6.93 6.31
N VAL A 4 11.60 5.72 6.85
CA VAL A 4 10.41 4.91 6.55
C VAL A 4 9.54 4.79 7.80
N ALA A 5 8.31 5.28 7.70
CA ALA A 5 7.29 5.11 8.73
C ALA A 5 6.32 4.00 8.31
N VAL A 6 5.91 3.14 9.25
CA VAL A 6 5.03 2.00 8.96
C VAL A 6 3.75 2.13 9.78
N THR A 7 2.62 2.16 9.07
CA THR A 7 1.30 2.19 9.71
C THR A 7 0.99 0.85 10.37
N ASP A 8 0.14 0.86 11.41
CA ASP A 8 -0.36 -0.38 12.02
C ASP A 8 -1.06 -1.26 11.00
N HIS A 9 -1.83 -0.65 10.09
CA HIS A 9 -2.51 -1.37 9.03
C HIS A 9 -1.54 -2.14 8.12
N ALA A 10 -0.42 -1.53 7.73
CA ALA A 10 0.61 -2.22 6.94
C ALA A 10 1.24 -3.38 7.72
N ALA A 11 1.54 -3.19 9.01
CA ALA A 11 2.09 -4.23 9.86
C ALA A 11 1.15 -5.44 10.01
N GLU A 12 -0.15 -5.20 10.22
CA GLU A 12 -1.17 -6.26 10.26
C GLU A 12 -1.28 -7.01 8.92
N ARG A 13 -1.28 -6.28 7.81
CA ARG A 13 -1.32 -6.88 6.46
C ARG A 13 -0.09 -7.71 6.14
N TYR A 14 1.05 -7.32 6.69
CA TYR A 14 2.32 -8.02 6.56
C TYR A 14 2.28 -9.35 7.30
N LEU A 15 1.82 -9.36 8.56
CA LEU A 15 1.65 -10.57 9.36
C LEU A 15 0.65 -11.58 8.76
N GLN A 16 -0.34 -11.11 8.00
CA GLN A 16 -1.26 -12.00 7.27
C GLN A 16 -0.56 -12.83 6.17
N ARG A 17 0.65 -12.42 5.75
CA ARG A 17 1.37 -13.01 4.61
C ARG A 17 2.70 -13.62 5.01
N VAL A 18 3.48 -12.89 5.81
CA VAL A 18 4.80 -13.32 6.26
C VAL A 18 4.68 -13.88 7.67
N ARG A 19 5.02 -15.17 7.81
CA ARG A 19 5.09 -15.84 9.12
C ARG A 19 6.43 -15.55 9.79
N GLY A 20 6.43 -15.47 11.12
CA GLY A 20 7.65 -15.44 11.92
C GLY A 20 8.27 -14.05 12.12
N ALA A 21 7.59 -12.97 11.72
CA ALA A 21 8.04 -11.61 12.02
C ALA A 21 7.91 -11.30 13.52
N LEU A 22 9.03 -11.01 14.18
CA LEU A 22 9.05 -10.63 15.60
C LEU A 22 8.57 -9.19 15.82
N GLU A 23 9.08 -8.27 15.00
CA GLU A 23 8.74 -6.84 15.03
C GLU A 23 8.36 -6.38 13.62
N PRO A 24 7.08 -6.53 13.21
CA PRO A 24 6.64 -6.35 11.83
C PRO A 24 6.94 -4.96 11.26
N LYS A 25 6.79 -3.91 12.08
CA LYS A 25 7.08 -2.54 11.64
C LYS A 25 8.55 -2.34 11.33
N LEU A 26 9.43 -2.87 12.17
CA LEU A 26 10.88 -2.79 11.95
C LEU A 26 11.30 -3.58 10.72
N GLU A 27 10.74 -4.78 10.54
CA GLU A 27 11.04 -5.60 9.37
C GLU A 27 10.58 -4.95 8.07
N VAL A 28 9.34 -4.43 8.03
CA VAL A 28 8.81 -3.69 6.87
C VAL A 28 9.67 -2.45 6.59
N ALA A 29 10.02 -1.67 7.60
CA ALA A 29 10.85 -0.48 7.42
C ALA A 29 12.23 -0.85 6.83
N ALA A 30 12.86 -1.91 7.32
CA ALA A 30 14.16 -2.37 6.83
C ALA A 30 14.10 -2.90 5.39
N ARG A 31 13.05 -3.65 5.04
CA ARG A 31 12.82 -4.15 3.68
C ARG A 31 12.57 -3.01 2.69
N VAL A 32 11.66 -2.10 3.02
CA VAL A 32 11.35 -0.94 2.17
C VAL A 32 12.56 -0.03 2.01
N SER A 33 13.31 0.23 3.09
CA SER A 33 14.52 1.06 3.02
C SER A 33 15.56 0.48 2.06
N ARG A 34 15.82 -0.83 2.13
CA ARG A 34 16.73 -1.51 1.20
C ARG A 34 16.22 -1.47 -0.25
N ALA A 35 14.92 -1.68 -0.47
CA ALA A 35 14.32 -1.61 -1.80
C ALA A 35 14.39 -0.20 -2.40
N VAL A 36 14.18 0.84 -1.59
CA VAL A 36 14.33 2.25 -1.98
C VAL A 36 15.78 2.54 -2.39
N ASP A 37 16.74 2.14 -1.55
CA ASP A 37 18.17 2.35 -1.84
C ASP A 37 18.62 1.57 -3.09
N ALA A 38 17.96 0.45 -3.41
CA ALA A 38 18.15 -0.32 -4.64
C ALA A 38 17.35 0.20 -5.85
N GLY A 39 16.61 1.31 -5.72
CA GLY A 39 15.85 1.92 -6.82
C GLY A 39 14.60 1.13 -7.25
N ARG A 40 14.04 0.27 -6.40
CA ARG A 40 12.86 -0.56 -6.72
C ARG A 40 11.54 0.20 -6.54
N LEU A 41 11.49 1.43 -7.06
CA LEU A 41 10.37 2.36 -6.89
C LEU A 41 9.65 2.56 -8.22
N GLU A 42 8.33 2.56 -8.18
CA GLU A 42 7.48 2.92 -9.32
C GLU A 42 6.38 3.90 -8.89
N PRO A 43 5.99 4.85 -9.75
CA PRO A 43 4.84 5.69 -9.47
C PRO A 43 3.56 4.86 -9.47
N GLY A 44 2.75 4.99 -8.41
CA GLY A 44 1.43 4.40 -8.28
C GLY A 44 0.29 5.39 -8.58
N GLU A 45 -0.94 4.90 -8.52
CA GLU A 45 -2.11 5.77 -8.64
C GLU A 45 -2.22 6.75 -7.45
N ARG A 46 -2.82 7.93 -7.70
CA ARG A 46 -3.17 8.92 -6.66
C ARG A 46 -1.96 9.40 -5.82
N GLY A 47 -0.79 9.48 -6.42
CA GLY A 47 0.43 9.95 -5.74
C GLY A 47 1.06 8.91 -4.81
N ALA A 48 0.65 7.65 -4.92
CA ALA A 48 1.33 6.56 -4.23
C ALA A 48 2.69 6.28 -4.88
N VAL A 49 3.58 5.70 -4.08
CA VAL A 49 4.86 5.13 -4.52
C VAL A 49 4.79 3.64 -4.26
N LEU A 50 5.02 2.83 -5.29
CA LEU A 50 5.07 1.38 -5.20
C LEU A 50 6.52 0.96 -4.98
N VAL A 51 6.77 0.19 -3.92
CA VAL A 51 8.10 -0.34 -3.61
C VAL A 51 8.06 -1.86 -3.70
N ARG A 52 8.77 -2.45 -4.67
CA ARG A 52 8.87 -3.92 -4.78
C ARG A 52 9.92 -4.45 -3.82
N ASP A 53 9.57 -5.47 -3.06
CA ASP A 53 10.49 -6.11 -2.13
C ASP A 53 11.65 -6.79 -2.89
N LEU A 54 12.80 -6.87 -2.22
CA LEU A 54 14.01 -7.47 -2.78
C LEU A 54 14.07 -8.98 -2.55
N GLU A 55 13.42 -9.48 -1.51
CA GLU A 55 13.45 -10.89 -1.11
C GLU A 55 12.25 -11.65 -1.71
N ASP A 56 11.10 -10.98 -1.85
CA ASP A 56 9.87 -11.50 -2.46
C ASP A 56 9.35 -10.54 -3.54
N ALA A 57 9.63 -10.82 -4.81
CA ALA A 57 9.25 -9.93 -5.92
C ALA A 57 7.73 -9.76 -6.10
N GLU A 58 6.92 -10.68 -5.55
CA GLU A 58 5.48 -10.54 -5.53
C GLU A 58 5.04 -9.56 -4.44
N LEU A 59 5.84 -9.29 -3.41
CA LEU A 59 5.46 -8.36 -2.36
C LEU A 59 5.68 -6.90 -2.79
N VAL A 60 4.60 -6.14 -2.89
CA VAL A 60 4.62 -4.72 -3.24
C VAL A 60 4.07 -3.87 -2.11
N TYR A 61 4.92 -3.03 -1.55
CA TYR A 61 4.53 -2.03 -0.55
C TYR A 61 3.95 -0.80 -1.24
N ILE A 62 2.84 -0.31 -0.72
CA ILE A 62 2.20 0.92 -1.18
C ILE A 62 2.55 2.00 -0.17
N CYS A 63 3.21 3.04 -0.65
CA CYS A 63 3.72 4.14 0.14
C CYS A 63 3.15 5.49 -0.28
N ILE A 64 3.20 6.46 0.63
CA ILE A 64 2.96 7.88 0.34
C ILE A 64 4.17 8.66 0.85
N GLU A 65 4.64 9.62 0.08
CA GLU A 65 5.65 10.57 0.54
C GLU A 65 5.02 11.65 1.44
N ASP A 66 5.45 11.73 2.68
CA ASP A 66 5.27 12.91 3.52
C ASP A 66 6.35 13.93 3.16
N LYS A 67 6.05 14.80 2.18
CA LYS A 67 6.99 15.83 1.71
C LYS A 67 7.43 16.79 2.82
N PRO A 68 6.55 17.29 3.71
CA PRO A 68 6.96 18.11 4.85
C PRO A 68 8.04 17.46 5.73
N ARG A 69 7.96 16.14 5.96
CA ARG A 69 8.89 15.41 6.84
C ARG A 69 10.04 14.71 6.11
N GLY A 70 9.94 14.56 4.79
CA GLY A 70 10.88 13.75 4.01
C GLY A 70 10.79 12.25 4.32
N GLU A 71 9.61 11.78 4.75
CA GLU A 71 9.38 10.39 5.14
C GLU A 71 8.59 9.64 4.06
N LEU A 72 8.87 8.34 3.93
CA LEU A 72 8.08 7.42 3.14
C LEU A 72 7.17 6.62 4.08
N ILE A 73 5.87 6.88 4.01
CA ILE A 73 4.88 6.23 4.87
C ILE A 73 4.33 4.99 4.16
N VAL A 74 4.57 3.81 4.72
CA VAL A 74 3.98 2.54 4.26
C VAL A 74 2.54 2.45 4.76
N ILE A 75 1.59 2.58 3.84
CA ILE A 75 0.16 2.57 4.16
C ILE A 75 -0.45 1.17 4.09
N THR A 76 0.02 0.33 3.17
CA THR A 76 -0.44 -1.06 3.02
C THR A 76 0.52 -1.82 2.09
N LEU A 77 0.22 -3.08 1.79
CA LEU A 77 0.96 -3.91 0.84
C LEU A 77 0.02 -4.90 0.12
N TRP A 78 0.45 -5.40 -1.02
CA TRP A 78 -0.25 -6.43 -1.78
C TRP A 78 0.73 -7.45 -2.39
N GLU A 79 0.23 -8.63 -2.73
CA GLU A 79 0.95 -9.62 -3.54
C GLU A 79 0.65 -9.35 -5.02
N GLY A 80 1.69 -9.29 -5.83
CA GLY A 80 1.70 -9.31 -7.27
C GLY A 80 1.35 -10.68 -7.83
N GLY A 81 1.23 -10.69 -9.15
CA GLY A 81 0.61 -11.71 -9.99
C GLY A 81 -0.15 -10.93 -11.08
N GLU A 82 0.18 -11.16 -12.35
CA GLU A 82 -0.28 -10.33 -13.48
C GLU A 82 -1.82 -10.22 -13.61
N ASP A 83 -2.58 -11.06 -12.92
CA ASP A 83 -4.04 -11.00 -12.89
C ASP A 83 -4.57 -10.48 -11.54
N PRO A 84 -5.57 -9.55 -11.55
CA PRO A 84 -6.33 -9.30 -10.34
C PRO A 84 -6.99 -10.61 -9.87
N ARG A 85 -6.61 -11.11 -8.67
CA ARG A 85 -7.28 -12.26 -8.03
C ARG A 85 -8.80 -12.13 -7.96
N VAL A 86 -9.30 -10.89 -8.01
CA VAL A 86 -10.72 -10.56 -8.00
C VAL A 86 -11.14 -10.12 -9.41
N PRO A 87 -11.99 -10.90 -10.10
CA PRO A 87 -12.52 -10.50 -11.40
C PRO A 87 -13.16 -9.11 -11.37
N LYS A 88 -12.88 -8.28 -12.40
CA LYS A 88 -13.32 -6.86 -12.53
C LYS A 88 -14.77 -6.59 -12.13
N ARG A 89 -15.67 -7.55 -12.39
CA ARG A 89 -17.10 -7.50 -12.03
C ARG A 89 -17.35 -7.23 -10.53
N PHE A 90 -16.46 -7.71 -9.66
CA PHE A 90 -16.59 -7.54 -8.20
C PHE A 90 -16.03 -6.19 -7.73
N THR A 91 -14.98 -5.65 -8.35
CA THR A 91 -14.49 -4.29 -8.05
C THR A 91 -15.43 -3.20 -8.59
N ASP A 92 -16.10 -3.46 -9.71
CA ASP A 92 -17.09 -2.55 -10.28
C ASP A 92 -18.32 -2.41 -9.39
N ALA A 93 -18.72 -3.49 -8.70
CA ALA A 93 -19.79 -3.45 -7.72
C ALA A 93 -19.46 -2.52 -6.54
N LEU A 94 -18.21 -2.54 -6.06
CA LEU A 94 -17.75 -1.65 -5.00
C LEU A 94 -17.68 -0.18 -5.45
N ARG A 95 -17.25 0.10 -6.69
CA ARG A 95 -17.25 1.46 -7.27
C ARG A 95 -18.67 2.01 -7.46
N ARG A 96 -19.65 1.16 -7.80
CA ARG A 96 -21.07 1.55 -7.90
C ARG A 96 -21.68 1.81 -6.52
N ALA A 97 -21.40 0.94 -5.55
CA ALA A 97 -21.89 1.11 -4.17
C ALA A 97 -21.35 2.41 -3.53
N SER A 98 -20.06 2.68 -3.65
CA SER A 98 -19.44 3.89 -3.11
C SER A 98 -19.88 5.19 -3.81
N ARG A 99 -20.30 5.12 -5.09
CA ARG A 99 -20.96 6.25 -5.77
C ARG A 99 -22.41 6.44 -5.29
N ALA A 100 -23.13 5.36 -5.00
CA ALA A 100 -24.49 5.45 -4.46
C ALA A 100 -24.52 6.03 -3.03
N THR A 101 -23.51 5.76 -2.20
CA THR A 101 -23.38 6.35 -0.86
C THR A 101 -22.96 7.81 -0.87
N ARG A 102 -22.52 8.35 -2.02
CA ARG A 102 -21.95 9.69 -2.15
C ARG A 102 -22.71 10.59 -3.14
N ALA A 103 -24.00 10.34 -3.35
CA ALA A 103 -24.91 11.30 -3.98
C ALA A 103 -25.58 12.18 -2.89
N PRO A 104 -25.73 13.50 -3.14
CA PRO A 104 -25.83 14.52 -2.10
C PRO A 104 -27.23 14.69 -1.49
N SER A 105 -27.27 14.97 -0.18
CA SER A 105 -28.31 15.83 0.41
C SER A 105 -28.22 17.20 -0.26
N ALA A 106 -29.09 17.47 -1.22
CA ALA A 106 -29.35 18.82 -1.73
C ALA A 106 -30.85 19.09 -1.65
N GLU A 107 -31.16 20.01 -0.73
CA GLU A 107 -32.29 20.94 -0.64
C GLU A 107 -33.73 20.45 -0.88
N ARG A 108 -34.55 20.69 0.14
CA ARG A 108 -36.01 20.88 0.03
C ARG A 108 -36.38 22.21 0.69
N PRO A 109 -37.42 22.89 0.18
CA PRO A 109 -37.55 24.35 0.15
C PRO A 109 -37.76 25.01 1.51
#